data_AF-A0A0P7H8K0-F1
#
_entry.id   AF-A0A0P7H8K0-F1
#
_cell.length_a   1.000
_cell.length_b   1.000
_cell.length_c   1.000
_cell.angle_alpha   90.00
_cell.angle_beta   90.00
_cell.angle_gamma   90.00
#
_symmetry.space_group_name_H-M   'P 1'
#
loop_
_entity.id
_entity.type
_entity.pdbx_description
1 polymer ?
#
loop_
_entity_poly.entity_id
_entity_poly.type
_entity_poly.pdbx_seq_one_letter_code
_entity_poly.pdbx_strand_id
1 'polypeptide(L)'
;MTSSAPPASTLHPATARPLVSHARYRQEPYVRCLLLEVDGKAVAWTRTQVLVHWIDDDGRAHNRWVPASAVTRISRDSSAWQDPYDDFGFYYPAQSPLSAPVR
;
A
#
# COMPACT_ATOMS: atom_id res chain seq x y z
N MET A 1 9.06 50.02 -40.68
CA MET A 1 8.75 49.57 -39.31
C MET A 1 8.13 48.19 -39.43
N THR A 2 8.89 47.13 -39.16
CA THR A 2 8.39 45.74 -39.24
C THR A 2 8.50 45.14 -37.85
N SER A 3 7.34 44.90 -37.22
CA SER A 3 7.27 44.29 -35.90
C SER A 3 7.45 42.77 -36.05
N SER A 4 8.51 42.24 -35.45
CA SER A 4 8.77 40.80 -35.35
C SER A 4 8.00 40.26 -34.14
N ALA A 5 7.03 39.37 -34.36
CA ALA A 5 6.34 38.68 -33.27
C ALA A 5 7.27 37.61 -32.67
N PRO A 6 7.32 37.44 -31.34
CA PRO A 6 8.11 36.38 -30.72
C PRO A 6 7.50 35.00 -31.00
N PRO A 7 8.29 33.91 -30.98
CA PRO A 7 7.75 32.57 -31.15
C PRO A 7 6.78 32.25 -30.02
N ALA A 8 5.64 31.67 -30.38
CA ALA A 8 4.68 31.15 -29.42
C ALA A 8 5.39 30.13 -28.52
N SER A 9 5.59 30.47 -27.25
CA SER A 9 6.00 29.51 -26.23
C SER A 9 4.92 28.43 -26.15
N THR A 10 5.20 27.26 -26.71
CA THR A 10 4.39 26.06 -26.51
C THR A 10 4.42 25.74 -25.02
N LEU A 11 3.39 26.16 -24.31
CA LEU A 11 3.13 25.72 -22.95
C LEU A 11 2.96 24.19 -23.01
N HIS A 12 3.98 23.45 -22.57
CA HIS A 12 3.80 22.05 -22.23
C HIS A 12 2.65 21.99 -21.21
N PRO A 13 1.58 21.22 -21.45
CA PRO A 13 0.59 21.02 -20.42
C PRO A 13 1.34 20.45 -19.22
N ALA A 14 1.30 21.17 -18.09
CA ALA A 14 1.77 20.63 -16.83
C ALA A 14 1.00 19.32 -16.64
N THR A 15 1.68 18.18 -16.80
CA THR A 15 1.10 16.86 -16.59
C THR A 15 0.49 16.88 -15.20
N ALA A 16 -0.85 16.95 -15.14
CA ALA A 16 -1.58 17.01 -13.89
C ALA A 16 -1.11 15.83 -13.04
N ARG A 17 -0.72 16.10 -11.79
CA ARG A 17 -0.34 15.02 -10.87
C ARG A 17 -1.50 14.02 -10.81
N PRO A 18 -1.23 12.72 -10.96
CA PRO A 18 -2.30 11.73 -10.93
C PRO A 18 -3.00 11.80 -9.57
N LEU A 19 -4.34 11.82 -9.60
CA LEU A 19 -5.15 11.80 -8.38
C LEU A 19 -4.89 10.49 -7.63
N VAL A 20 -4.44 10.60 -6.40
CA VAL A 20 -4.16 9.48 -5.50
C VAL A 20 -5.35 9.28 -4.56
N SER A 21 -5.86 8.05 -4.53
CA SER A 21 -6.84 7.58 -3.56
C SER A 21 -6.13 6.77 -2.47
N HIS A 22 -6.71 6.75 -1.27
CA HIS A 22 -6.22 5.98 -0.14
C HIS A 22 -7.32 5.08 0.42
N ALA A 23 -6.92 3.90 0.92
CA ALA A 23 -7.79 3.11 1.75
C ALA A 23 -7.99 3.78 3.12
N ARG A 24 -9.10 3.46 3.78
CA ARG A 24 -9.29 3.85 5.18
C ARG A 24 -8.31 3.08 6.05
N TYR A 25 -7.84 3.73 7.10
CA TYR A 25 -6.90 3.14 8.05
C TYR A 25 -7.41 1.79 8.58
N ARG A 26 -6.57 0.75 8.51
CA ARG A 26 -6.88 -0.64 8.91
C ARG A 26 -8.00 -1.30 8.11
N GLN A 27 -8.33 -0.76 6.94
CA GLN A 27 -9.30 -1.35 6.00
C GLN A 27 -8.67 -1.49 4.61
N GLU A 28 -7.35 -1.47 4.55
CA GLU A 28 -6.60 -1.66 3.31
C GLU A 28 -6.85 -3.09 2.81
N PRO A 29 -7.23 -3.27 1.54
CA PRO A 29 -7.49 -4.58 1.01
C PRO A 29 -6.18 -5.36 0.84
N TYR A 30 -6.24 -6.67 1.13
CA TYR A 30 -5.19 -7.61 0.78
C TYR A 30 -5.07 -7.73 -0.73
N VAL A 31 -3.83 -7.74 -1.21
CA VAL A 31 -3.48 -7.86 -2.61
C VAL A 31 -2.29 -8.78 -2.82
N ARG A 32 -2.27 -9.48 -3.96
CA ARG A 32 -1.11 -10.20 -4.48
C ARG A 32 -0.46 -9.38 -5.59
N CYS A 33 0.84 -9.11 -5.45
CA CYS A 33 1.63 -8.43 -6.47
C CYS A 33 2.50 -9.43 -7.22
N LEU A 34 2.20 -9.65 -8.50
CA LEU A 34 2.93 -10.60 -9.34
C LEU A 34 4.33 -10.12 -9.72
N LEU A 35 4.53 -8.80 -9.81
CA LEU A 35 5.84 -8.23 -10.19
C LEU A 35 6.88 -8.35 -9.07
N LEU A 36 6.43 -8.27 -7.83
CA LEU A 36 7.29 -8.33 -6.64
C LEU A 36 7.26 -9.72 -5.98
N GLU A 37 6.36 -10.60 -6.41
CA GLU A 37 6.11 -11.92 -5.81
C GLU A 37 5.79 -11.86 -4.31
N VAL A 38 5.03 -10.83 -3.90
CA VAL A 38 4.62 -10.62 -2.50
C VAL A 38 3.10 -10.47 -2.37
N ASP A 39 2.59 -10.92 -1.24
CA ASP A 39 1.27 -10.51 -0.75
C ASP A 39 1.43 -9.31 0.19
N GLY A 40 0.46 -8.39 0.16
CA GLY A 40 0.54 -7.13 0.86
C GLY A 40 -0.81 -6.45 1.00
N LYS A 41 -0.80 -5.18 1.44
CA LYS A 41 -1.97 -4.29 1.49
C LYS A 41 -1.84 -3.16 0.47
N ALA A 42 -2.94 -2.84 -0.22
CA ALA A 42 -2.99 -1.65 -1.07
C ALA A 42 -3.34 -0.41 -0.24
N VAL A 43 -2.33 0.38 0.11
CA VAL A 43 -2.48 1.56 0.99
C VAL A 43 -2.91 2.82 0.21
N ALA A 44 -2.54 2.91 -1.06
CA ALA A 44 -2.88 4.00 -1.96
C ALA A 44 -2.94 3.53 -3.41
N TRP A 45 -3.66 4.23 -4.28
CA TRP A 45 -3.70 3.92 -5.70
C TRP A 45 -4.03 5.13 -6.56
N THR A 46 -3.59 5.08 -7.80
CA THR A 46 -4.08 5.94 -8.90
C THR A 46 -4.88 5.06 -9.86
N ARG A 47 -5.25 5.59 -11.03
CA ARG A 47 -5.87 4.78 -12.09
C ARG A 47 -4.95 3.64 -12.58
N THR A 48 -3.63 3.81 -12.53
CA THR A 48 -2.69 2.90 -13.21
C THR A 48 -1.61 2.32 -12.29
N GLN A 49 -1.56 2.74 -11.04
CA GLN A 49 -0.54 2.32 -10.07
C GLN A 49 -1.19 2.03 -8.72
N VAL A 50 -0.64 1.07 -7.98
CA VAL A 50 -1.01 0.73 -6.61
C VAL A 50 0.23 0.80 -5.74
N LEU A 51 0.13 1.43 -4.57
CA LEU A 51 1.14 1.40 -3.53
C LEU A 51 0.89 0.16 -2.67
N VAL A 52 1.74 -0.84 -2.81
CA VAL A 52 1.71 -2.09 -2.05
C VAL A 52 2.61 -1.93 -0.82
N HIS A 53 2.05 -2.26 0.34
CA HIS A 53 2.73 -2.31 1.62
C HIS A 53 2.82 -3.75 2.13
N TRP A 54 3.98 -4.16 2.63
CA TRP A 54 4.17 -5.45 3.30
C TRP A 54 5.33 -5.34 4.30
N ILE A 55 5.48 -6.36 5.14
CA ILE A 55 6.62 -6.52 6.04
C ILE A 55 7.34 -7.80 5.63
N ASP A 56 8.66 -7.74 5.47
CA ASP A 56 9.48 -8.92 5.14
C ASP A 56 9.80 -9.77 6.38
N ASP A 57 10.50 -10.89 6.16
CA ASP A 57 10.87 -11.83 7.23
C ASP A 57 11.84 -11.22 8.27
N ASP A 58 12.56 -10.15 7.92
CA ASP A 58 13.41 -9.38 8.83
C ASP A 58 12.61 -8.35 9.66
N GLY A 59 11.28 -8.29 9.48
CA GLY A 59 10.42 -7.32 10.13
C GLY A 59 10.50 -5.91 9.54
N ARG A 60 11.08 -5.74 8.33
CA ARG A 60 11.21 -4.43 7.69
C ARG A 60 9.97 -4.12 6.86
N ALA A 61 9.42 -2.93 7.09
CA ALA A 61 8.31 -2.40 6.33
C ALA A 61 8.76 -1.94 4.94
N HIS A 62 8.06 -2.39 3.90
CA HIS A 62 8.25 -2.01 2.51
C HIS A 62 7.04 -1.28 1.96
N ASN A 63 7.29 -0.38 1.01
CA ASN A 63 6.27 0.34 0.26
C ASN A 63 6.75 0.51 -1.18
N ARG A 64 6.00 -0.02 -2.15
CA ARG A 64 6.34 0.11 -3.58
C ARG A 64 5.12 0.42 -4.43
N TRP A 65 5.26 1.46 -5.26
CA TRP A 65 4.33 1.71 -6.35
C TRP A 65 4.59 0.73 -7.48
N VAL A 66 3.54 0.01 -7.90
CA VAL A 66 3.58 -0.97 -8.99
C VAL A 66 2.42 -0.73 -9.96
N PRO A 67 2.53 -1.15 -11.23
CA PRO A 67 1.41 -1.11 -12.16
C PRO A 67 0.19 -1.82 -11.60
N ALA A 68 -0.99 -1.20 -11.70
CA ALA A 68 -2.23 -1.79 -11.21
C ALA A 68 -2.54 -3.15 -11.88
N SER A 69 -2.09 -3.36 -13.12
CA SER A 69 -2.21 -4.63 -13.84
C SER A 69 -1.41 -5.78 -13.23
N ALA A 70 -0.41 -5.49 -12.39
CA ALA A 70 0.39 -6.49 -11.69
C ALA A 70 -0.19 -6.88 -10.33
N VAL A 71 -1.33 -6.29 -9.94
CA VAL A 71 -1.92 -6.43 -8.60
C VAL A 71 -3.31 -7.00 -8.70
N THR A 72 -3.58 -8.07 -7.95
CA THR A 72 -4.91 -8.66 -7.82
C THR A 72 -5.37 -8.59 -6.37
N ARG A 73 -6.61 -8.17 -6.13
CA ARG A 73 -7.21 -8.21 -4.79
C ARG A 73 -7.46 -9.66 -4.39
N ILE A 74 -7.13 -10.01 -3.15
CA ILE A 74 -7.33 -11.33 -2.57
C ILE A 74 -8.07 -11.23 -1.23
N SER A 75 -8.61 -12.35 -0.73
CA SER A 75 -9.09 -12.41 0.65
C SER A 75 -7.91 -12.51 1.61
N ARG A 76 -8.13 -12.12 2.87
CA ARG A 76 -7.14 -12.30 3.95
C ARG A 76 -6.68 -13.77 4.05
N ASP A 77 -7.62 -14.71 3.98
CA ASP A 77 -7.34 -16.15 4.11
C ASP A 77 -6.55 -16.73 2.94
N SER A 78 -6.54 -16.06 1.79
CA SER A 78 -5.77 -16.46 0.61
C SER A 78 -4.35 -15.87 0.60
N SER A 79 -4.05 -15.00 1.56
CA SER A 79 -2.80 -14.25 1.63
C SER A 79 -1.74 -15.04 2.39
N ALA A 80 -0.58 -15.23 1.78
CA ALA A 80 0.59 -15.85 2.42
C ALA A 80 1.21 -14.92 3.48
N TRP A 81 0.94 -13.62 3.40
CA TRP A 81 1.30 -12.62 4.39
C TRP A 81 0.05 -12.06 5.07
N GLN A 82 0.05 -11.95 6.39
CA GLN A 82 -1.03 -11.31 7.14
C GLN A 82 -0.48 -10.09 7.87
N ASP A 83 -1.17 -8.96 7.76
CA ASP A 83 -0.76 -7.74 8.45
C ASP A 83 -0.85 -7.98 9.97
N PRO A 84 0.27 -7.90 10.72
CA PRO A 84 0.25 -8.10 12.17
C PRO A 84 -0.68 -7.12 12.89
N TYR A 85 -1.01 -5.99 12.26
CA TYR A 85 -1.89 -4.97 12.84
C TYR A 85 -3.40 -5.25 12.66
N ASP A 86 -3.76 -6.28 11.88
CA ASP A 86 -5.15 -6.74 11.77
C ASP A 86 -5.55 -7.64 12.95
N ASP A 87 -4.58 -8.19 13.68
CA ASP A 87 -4.83 -8.97 14.89
C ASP A 87 -4.53 -8.13 16.14
N PHE A 88 -5.57 -7.81 16.91
CA PHE A 88 -5.42 -7.10 18.19
C PHE A 88 -4.52 -7.85 19.19
N GLY A 89 -4.39 -9.18 19.07
CA GLY A 89 -3.52 -10.01 19.89
C GLY A 89 -2.03 -9.69 19.72
N PHE A 90 -1.62 -9.09 18.59
CA PHE A 90 -0.24 -8.65 18.38
C PHE A 90 0.18 -7.52 19.34
N TYR A 91 -0.73 -6.58 19.64
CA TYR A 91 -0.44 -5.46 20.54
C TYR A 91 -0.68 -5.79 22.01
N TYR A 92 -1.58 -6.72 22.29
CA TYR A 92 -1.95 -7.15 23.63
C TYR A 92 -1.82 -8.67 23.73
N PRO A 93 -0.60 -9.22 23.79
CA PRO A 93 -0.45 -10.61 24.15
C PRO A 93 -1.13 -10.78 25.51
N ALA A 94 -2.13 -11.66 25.59
CA ALA A 94 -2.79 -11.95 26.84
C ALA A 94 -1.71 -12.30 27.87
N GLN A 95 -1.56 -11.47 28.90
CA GLN A 95 -0.72 -11.83 30.03
C GLN A 95 -1.24 -13.19 30.51
N SER A 96 -0.40 -14.22 30.48
CA SER A 96 -0.74 -15.52 31.04
C SER A 96 -1.39 -15.28 32.39
N PRO A 97 -2.56 -15.87 32.70
CA PRO A 97 -3.11 -15.76 34.03
C PRO A 97 -2.04 -16.33 34.98
N LEU A 98 -1.46 -15.43 35.78
CA LEU A 98 -0.59 -15.77 36.89
C LEU A 98 -1.24 -16.95 37.62
N SER A 99 -0.48 -18.05 37.75
CA SER A 99 -0.85 -19.20 38.56
C SER A 99 -1.45 -18.70 39.87
N ALA A 100 -2.75 -18.92 40.06
CA ALA A 100 -3.38 -18.69 41.35
C ALA A 100 -2.63 -19.53 42.39
N PRO A 101 -2.31 -19.00 43.58
CA PRO A 101 -1.69 -19.80 44.62
C PRO A 101 -2.66 -20.93 44.99
N VAL A 102 -2.15 -22.15 44.94
CA VAL A 102 -2.81 -23.32 45.53
C VAL A 102 -3.01 -23.01 47.01
N ARG A 103 -4.27 -23.07 47.45
CA ARG A 103 -4.68 -22.84 48.84
C ARG A 103 -4.33 -24.02 49.72
#